data_AF-A0A7S2IGW4-F1
#
_entry.id   AF-A0A7S2IGW4-F1
#
_cell.length_a   1.000
_cell.length_b   1.000
_cell.length_c   1.000
_cell.angle_alpha   90.00
_cell.angle_beta   90.00
_cell.angle_gamma   90.00
#
_symmetry.space_group_name_H-M   'P 1'
#
loop_
_entity.id
_entity.type
_entity.pdbx_description
1 polymer ?
#
loop_
_entity_poly.entity_id
_entity_poly.type
_entity_poly.pdbx_seq_one_letter_code
_entity_poly.pdbx_strand_id
1 'polypeptide(L)'
;CGNLDPTSSKAASKKQSKRRVSLDNDVAVVPIPTRHEYAGHMRERLWSTPQELYMNAARNSIEFAAEGWNWRTVTEDDNMLVCTRTNELIHPIHLVNAMANTETLPENSMDMQTSETQPSGQAIAQPSG
;
A
#
# COMPACT_ATOMS: atom_id res chain seq x y z
N CYS A 1 -77.74 -38.88 -14.08
CA CYS A 1 -77.53 -37.47 -13.69
C CYS A 1 -76.59 -37.45 -12.50
N GLY A 2 -75.42 -36.82 -12.58
CA GLY A 2 -74.54 -36.54 -11.44
C GLY A 2 -73.23 -37.33 -11.41
N ASN A 3 -72.17 -36.75 -11.97
CA ASN A 3 -70.78 -37.11 -11.74
C ASN A 3 -70.34 -36.68 -10.33
N LEU A 4 -69.50 -37.46 -9.66
CA LEU A 4 -68.57 -36.97 -8.64
C LEU A 4 -67.24 -37.70 -8.79
N ASP A 5 -66.26 -36.96 -9.31
CA ASP A 5 -64.86 -37.35 -9.46
C ASP A 5 -64.17 -37.52 -8.11
N PRO A 6 -63.22 -38.45 -7.96
CA PRO A 6 -62.31 -38.44 -6.82
C PRO A 6 -61.28 -37.33 -7.05
N THR A 7 -61.34 -36.25 -6.29
CA THR A 7 -60.29 -35.25 -6.18
C THR A 7 -59.03 -35.88 -5.59
N SER A 8 -58.26 -36.59 -6.41
CA SER A 8 -56.88 -36.96 -6.15
C SER A 8 -56.05 -35.70 -6.33
N SER A 9 -55.98 -34.87 -5.29
CA SER A 9 -55.00 -33.80 -5.19
C SER A 9 -53.59 -34.40 -5.25
N LYS A 10 -53.06 -34.53 -6.47
CA LYS A 10 -51.62 -34.72 -6.70
C LYS A 10 -50.94 -33.49 -6.13
N ALA A 11 -50.54 -33.58 -4.87
CA ALA A 11 -49.54 -32.71 -4.31
C ALA A 11 -48.31 -32.85 -5.20
N ALA A 12 -48.13 -31.91 -6.12
CA ALA A 12 -46.90 -31.76 -6.85
C ALA A 12 -45.85 -31.38 -5.80
N SER A 13 -45.17 -32.40 -5.25
CA SER A 13 -44.01 -32.20 -4.42
C SER A 13 -42.99 -31.47 -5.29
N LYS A 14 -42.91 -30.15 -5.12
CA LYS A 14 -41.79 -29.36 -5.62
C LYS A 14 -40.57 -29.99 -4.97
N LYS A 15 -39.88 -30.88 -5.70
CA LYS A 15 -38.61 -31.44 -5.27
C LYS A 15 -37.72 -30.24 -5.02
N GLN A 16 -37.49 -29.91 -3.75
CA GLN A 16 -36.52 -28.91 -3.40
C GLN A 16 -35.20 -29.42 -3.97
N SER A 17 -34.75 -28.79 -5.05
CA SER A 17 -33.44 -29.05 -5.61
C SER A 17 -32.46 -28.76 -4.49
N LYS A 18 -31.86 -29.82 -3.93
CA LYS A 18 -30.79 -29.65 -2.97
C LYS A 18 -29.74 -28.83 -3.71
N ARG A 19 -29.45 -27.63 -3.22
CA ARG A 19 -28.36 -26.79 -3.73
C ARG A 19 -27.08 -27.59 -3.52
N ARG A 20 -26.67 -28.31 -4.57
CA ARG A 20 -25.48 -29.17 -4.55
C ARG A 20 -24.43 -28.42 -5.35
N VAL A 21 -23.45 -27.89 -4.64
CA VAL A 21 -22.19 -27.49 -5.25
C VAL A 21 -21.50 -28.78 -5.69
N SER A 22 -21.18 -28.88 -6.97
CA SER A 22 -20.32 -29.93 -7.52
C SER A 22 -19.05 -29.29 -8.02
N LEU A 23 -17.92 -29.94 -7.78
CA LEU A 23 -16.63 -29.52 -8.34
C LEU A 23 -16.49 -30.14 -9.73
N ASP A 24 -15.96 -29.35 -10.66
CA ASP A 24 -15.51 -29.87 -11.95
C ASP A 24 -14.27 -30.73 -11.73
N ASN A 25 -14.20 -31.87 -12.41
CA ASN A 25 -13.04 -32.76 -12.33
C ASN A 25 -11.98 -32.40 -13.39
N ASP A 26 -12.31 -31.52 -14.33
CA ASP A 26 -11.34 -30.94 -15.24
C ASP A 26 -10.56 -29.82 -14.55
N VAL A 27 -9.23 -29.95 -14.53
CA VAL A 27 -8.34 -28.99 -13.88
C VAL A 27 -7.35 -28.48 -14.91
N ALA A 28 -7.35 -27.16 -15.12
CA ALA A 28 -6.33 -26.51 -15.92
C ALA A 28 -5.01 -26.43 -15.14
N VAL A 29 -3.95 -27.04 -15.68
CA VAL A 29 -2.59 -26.89 -15.16
C VAL A 29 -1.92 -25.74 -15.92
N VAL A 30 -1.65 -24.64 -15.21
CA VAL A 30 -0.96 -23.48 -15.76
C VAL A 30 0.38 -23.31 -15.04
N PRO A 31 1.52 -23.24 -15.76
CA PRO A 31 2.80 -22.99 -15.13
C PRO A 31 2.82 -21.60 -14.50
N ILE A 32 3.37 -21.50 -13.28
CA ILE A 32 3.58 -20.20 -12.61
C ILE A 32 4.89 -19.62 -13.14
N PRO A 33 4.87 -18.45 -13.80
CA PRO A 33 6.09 -17.84 -14.31
C PRO A 33 7.07 -17.51 -13.19
N THR A 34 8.36 -17.68 -13.46
CA THR A 34 9.41 -17.28 -12.51
C THR A 34 9.54 -15.76 -12.44
N ARG A 35 10.15 -15.22 -11.38
CA ARG A 35 10.27 -13.76 -11.16
C ARG A 35 10.89 -13.03 -12.36
N HIS A 36 11.78 -13.67 -13.11
CA HIS A 36 12.49 -13.07 -14.24
C HIS A 36 11.71 -13.09 -15.56
N GLU A 37 10.62 -13.85 -15.63
CA GLU A 37 9.76 -13.95 -16.82
C GLU A 37 8.75 -12.81 -16.92
N TYR A 38 8.50 -12.10 -15.82
CA TYR A 38 7.67 -10.90 -15.83
C TYR A 38 8.42 -9.68 -16.35
N ALA A 39 7.73 -8.83 -17.14
CA ALA A 39 8.24 -7.53 -17.55
C ALA A 39 8.59 -6.64 -16.34
N GLY A 40 9.53 -5.70 -16.53
CA GLY A 40 10.02 -4.81 -15.46
C GLY A 40 8.91 -4.17 -14.63
N HIS A 41 7.97 -3.48 -15.29
CA HIS A 41 6.83 -2.83 -14.64
C HIS A 41 5.90 -3.80 -13.88
N MET A 42 5.74 -5.03 -14.38
CA MET A 42 4.96 -6.05 -13.66
C MET A 42 5.67 -6.49 -12.39
N ARG A 43 7.00 -6.65 -12.45
CA ARG A 43 7.80 -7.03 -11.28
C ARG A 43 7.78 -5.94 -10.21
N GLU A 44 7.92 -4.69 -10.62
CA GLU A 44 7.90 -3.53 -9.72
C GLU A 44 6.54 -3.36 -9.04
N ARG A 45 5.45 -3.69 -9.72
CA ARG A 45 4.10 -3.66 -9.13
C ARG A 45 3.79 -4.88 -8.26
N LEU A 46 4.37 -6.03 -8.56
CA LEU A 46 4.07 -7.29 -7.88
C LEU A 46 4.92 -7.50 -6.62
N TRP A 47 6.15 -6.98 -6.59
CA TRP A 47 7.07 -7.14 -5.48
C TRP A 47 7.62 -5.81 -5.00
N SER A 48 7.63 -5.64 -3.68
CA SER A 48 8.32 -4.52 -3.05
C SER A 48 9.82 -4.56 -3.31
N THR A 49 10.38 -3.39 -3.54
CA THR A 49 11.82 -3.20 -3.67
C THR A 49 12.51 -3.36 -2.29
N PRO A 50 13.81 -3.69 -2.25
CA PRO A 50 14.55 -3.75 -0.98
C PRO A 50 14.48 -2.45 -0.18
N GLN A 51 14.46 -1.30 -0.87
CA GLN A 51 14.34 0.01 -0.25
C GLN A 51 12.98 0.17 0.44
N GLU A 52 11.88 -0.21 -0.22
CA GLU A 52 10.54 -0.19 0.38
C GLU A 52 10.44 -1.12 1.58
N LEU A 53 11.01 -2.33 1.50
CA LEU A 53 11.06 -3.26 2.62
C LEU A 53 11.80 -2.66 3.81
N TYR A 54 12.93 -1.99 3.58
CA TYR A 54 13.68 -1.31 4.62
C TYR A 54 12.88 -0.17 5.26
N MET A 55 12.28 0.69 4.44
CA MET A 55 11.46 1.81 4.92
C MET A 55 10.23 1.31 5.71
N ASN A 56 9.56 0.27 5.23
CA ASN A 56 8.44 -0.36 5.93
C ASN A 56 8.88 -0.98 7.25
N ALA A 57 10.03 -1.66 7.29
CA ALA A 57 10.55 -2.24 8.53
C ALA A 57 10.89 -1.15 9.56
N ALA A 58 11.52 -0.05 9.13
CA ALA A 58 11.82 1.08 10.00
C ALA A 58 10.52 1.71 10.56
N ARG A 59 9.52 1.94 9.69
CA ARG A 59 8.21 2.45 10.09
C ARG A 59 7.51 1.52 11.09
N ASN A 60 7.41 0.24 10.76
CA ASN A 60 6.77 -0.77 11.61
C ASN A 60 7.47 -0.89 12.97
N SER A 61 8.79 -0.71 13.03
CA SER A 61 9.55 -0.75 14.29
C SER A 61 9.17 0.41 15.20
N ILE A 62 9.00 1.62 14.65
CA ILE A 62 8.58 2.80 15.41
C ILE A 62 7.14 2.63 15.92
N GLU A 63 6.24 2.16 15.06
CA GLU A 63 4.84 1.93 15.40
C GLU A 63 4.70 0.88 16.51
N PHE A 64 5.38 -0.26 16.35
CA PHE A 64 5.29 -1.35 17.33
C PHE A 64 5.94 -0.99 18.67
N ALA A 65 7.00 -0.19 18.65
CA ALA A 65 7.59 0.35 19.87
C ALA A 65 6.63 1.28 20.62
N ALA A 66 5.87 2.11 19.90
CA ALA A 66 4.87 3.01 20.48
C ALA A 66 3.70 2.24 21.15
N GLU A 67 3.42 1.04 20.66
CA GLU A 67 2.36 0.15 21.17
C GLU A 67 2.87 -0.82 22.25
N GLY A 68 4.08 -0.59 22.76
CA GLY A 68 4.66 -1.38 23.84
C GLY A 68 5.05 -2.80 23.43
N TRP A 69 5.38 -3.03 22.15
CA TRP A 69 5.78 -4.34 21.61
C TRP A 69 4.72 -5.44 21.81
N ASN A 70 3.44 -5.05 21.88
CA ASN A 70 2.34 -5.97 22.11
C ASN A 70 1.43 -6.08 20.89
N TRP A 71 1.59 -7.18 20.15
CA TRP A 71 0.85 -7.41 18.90
C TRP A 71 -0.67 -7.55 19.10
N ARG A 72 -1.15 -7.75 20.34
CA ARG A 72 -2.58 -7.86 20.68
C ARG A 72 -3.28 -6.52 20.80
N THR A 73 -2.53 -5.44 20.94
CA THR A 73 -3.03 -4.08 21.15
C THR A 73 -2.56 -3.13 20.06
N VAL A 74 -2.21 -3.67 18.89
CA VAL A 74 -1.81 -2.90 17.72
C VAL A 74 -2.98 -2.05 17.25
N THR A 75 -2.67 -0.83 16.82
CA THR A 75 -3.61 0.14 16.32
C THR A 75 -4.23 -0.37 15.01
N GLU A 76 -5.54 -0.55 15.01
CA GLU A 76 -6.31 -0.89 13.82
C GLU A 76 -6.43 0.32 12.87
N ASP A 77 -6.72 0.06 11.60
CA ASP A 77 -6.84 1.07 10.53
C ASP A 77 -7.82 2.21 10.88
N ASP A 78 -8.91 1.90 11.60
CA ASP A 78 -9.92 2.87 12.06
C ASP A 78 -9.36 3.94 13.01
N ASN A 79 -8.24 3.65 13.67
CA ASN A 79 -7.56 4.54 14.60
C ASN A 79 -6.31 5.21 13.99
N MET A 80 -6.10 5.06 12.68
CA MET A 80 -5.04 5.75 11.95
C MET A 80 -5.54 7.07 11.36
N LEU A 81 -4.61 7.99 11.11
CA LEU A 81 -4.89 9.27 10.47
C LEU A 81 -4.86 9.09 8.94
N VAL A 82 -5.81 9.68 8.22
CA VAL A 82 -5.80 9.66 6.75
C VAL A 82 -5.06 10.89 6.22
N CYS A 83 -4.03 10.69 5.42
CA CYS A 83 -3.37 11.76 4.70
C CYS A 83 -4.29 12.29 3.58
N THR A 84 -4.68 13.56 3.63
CA THR A 84 -5.59 14.16 2.62
C THR A 84 -5.02 14.23 1.21
N ARG A 85 -3.69 14.15 1.07
CA ARG A 85 -3.00 14.22 -0.24
C ARG A 85 -2.74 12.84 -0.85
N THR A 86 -2.33 11.86 -0.05
CA THR A 86 -1.95 10.52 -0.53
C THR A 86 -3.02 9.46 -0.28
N ASN A 87 -4.02 9.76 0.57
CA ASN A 87 -4.99 8.81 1.11
C ASN A 87 -4.36 7.62 1.85
N GLU A 88 -3.11 7.77 2.30
CA GLU A 88 -2.44 6.75 3.11
C GLU A 88 -2.84 6.87 4.57
N LEU A 89 -2.85 5.72 5.26
CA LEU A 89 -3.04 5.64 6.70
C LEU A 89 -1.71 5.88 7.42
N ILE A 90 -1.73 6.83 8.34
CA ILE A 90 -0.57 7.27 9.12
C ILE A 90 -0.85 6.96 10.58
N HIS A 91 0.03 6.16 11.19
CA HIS A 91 -0.02 5.92 12.62
C HIS A 91 0.20 7.24 13.41
N PRO A 92 -0.59 7.55 14.45
CA PRO A 92 -0.52 8.84 15.17
C PRO A 92 0.87 9.19 15.71
N ILE A 93 1.68 8.19 16.06
CA ILE A 93 3.06 8.39 16.56
C ILE A 93 3.93 9.21 15.61
N HIS A 94 3.74 9.09 14.29
CA HIS A 94 4.53 9.83 13.32
C HIS A 94 4.25 11.32 13.38
N LEU A 95 3.02 11.72 13.71
CA LEU A 95 2.65 13.11 13.91
C LEU A 95 3.23 13.66 15.22
N VAL A 96 3.14 12.88 16.31
CA VAL A 96 3.71 13.26 17.61
C VAL A 96 5.21 13.49 17.50
N ASN A 97 5.93 12.57 16.84
CA ASN A 97 7.37 12.69 16.61
C ASN A 97 7.70 13.90 15.73
N ALA A 98 6.92 14.17 14.68
CA ALA A 98 7.13 15.33 13.82
C ALA A 98 6.93 16.65 14.59
N MET A 99 5.88 16.76 15.40
CA MET A 99 5.61 17.95 16.24
C MET A 99 6.74 18.19 17.25
N ALA A 100 7.20 17.15 17.94
CA ALA A 100 8.30 17.26 18.90
C ALA A 100 9.60 17.78 18.25
N ASN A 101 9.87 17.37 17.00
CA ASN A 101 11.06 17.82 16.28
C ASN A 101 10.98 19.30 15.87
N THR A 102 9.78 19.86 15.68
CA THR A 102 9.62 21.28 15.28
C THR A 102 9.88 22.27 16.40
N GLU A 103 9.75 21.87 17.68
CA GLU A 103 10.01 22.75 18.82
C GLU A 103 11.52 22.94 19.13
N THR A 104 12.40 22.25 18.42
CA THR A 104 13.86 22.30 18.65
C THR A 104 14.64 23.21 17.71
N LEU A 105 13.99 24.00 16.86
CA LEU A 105 14.70 25.02 16.07
C LEU A 105 14.91 26.30 16.91
N PRO A 106 16.16 26.68 17.24
CA PRO A 106 16.41 28.00 17.79
C PRO A 106 16.07 29.05 16.72
N GLU A 107 15.19 29.97 17.10
CA GLU A 107 14.81 31.17 16.39
C GLU A 107 16.01 32.14 16.29
N ASN A 108 17.07 31.81 15.53
CA ASN A 108 18.02 32.81 15.03
C ASN A 108 19.00 32.25 13.99
N SER A 109 18.85 32.66 12.73
CA SER A 109 19.94 32.94 11.76
C SER A 109 19.33 33.14 10.35
N MET A 110 18.50 34.17 10.20
CA MET A 110 18.51 34.95 8.97
C MET A 110 19.81 35.76 8.98
N ASP A 111 20.68 35.48 8.00
CA ASP A 111 21.63 36.39 7.35
C ASP A 111 22.88 35.63 6.91
N MET A 112 22.89 35.20 5.65
CA MET A 112 24.14 35.30 4.90
C MET A 112 23.80 35.65 3.46
N GLN A 113 24.05 36.93 3.16
CA GLN A 113 23.85 37.56 1.87
C GLN A 113 24.51 36.77 0.75
N THR A 114 23.76 36.64 -0.33
CA THR A 114 24.26 36.40 -1.68
C THR A 114 25.26 37.50 -2.03
N SER A 115 26.55 37.19 -2.04
CA SER A 115 27.55 38.00 -2.74
C SER A 115 27.88 37.32 -4.06
N GLU A 116 27.31 37.88 -5.13
CA GLU A 116 27.76 37.71 -6.50
C GLU A 116 29.25 38.03 -6.61
N THR A 117 30.03 37.13 -7.20
CA THR A 117 31.33 37.48 -7.79
C THR A 117 31.23 37.19 -9.28
N GLN A 118 30.96 38.24 -10.06
CA GLN A 118 31.07 38.25 -11.52
C GLN A 118 32.54 38.50 -11.97
N PRO A 119 32.87 38.23 -13.25
CA PRO A 119 34.20 37.86 -13.70
C PRO A 119 35.07 39.04 -14.15
N SER A 120 36.38 38.91 -14.00
CA SER A 120 37.40 39.73 -14.68
C SER A 120 38.40 38.78 -15.32
N GLY A 121 38.40 38.59 -16.65
CA GLY A 121 39.28 39.30 -17.59
C GLY A 121 40.69 38.67 -17.59
N GLN A 122 41.45 38.47 -18.67
CA GLN A 122 41.39 38.76 -20.10
C GLN A 122 42.39 37.79 -20.80
N ALA A 123 42.25 37.70 -22.12
CA ALA A 123 42.97 36.86 -23.07
C ALA A 123 44.51 37.01 -23.12
N ILE A 124 45.23 35.94 -23.51
CA ILE A 124 46.40 36.04 -24.41
C ILE A 124 46.81 34.71 -25.07
N ALA A 125 46.73 34.72 -26.42
CA ALA A 125 47.61 34.15 -27.45
C ALA A 125 48.02 32.64 -27.50
N GLN A 126 47.77 32.02 -28.67
CA GLN A 126 48.59 30.92 -29.23
C GLN A 126 49.99 31.46 -29.64
N PRO A 127 51.04 30.64 -29.89
CA PRO A 127 51.14 29.82 -31.11
C PRO A 127 51.85 28.46 -30.99
N SER A 128 51.47 27.57 -31.91
CA SER A 128 52.28 26.63 -32.69
C SER A 128 53.49 25.90 -32.07
N GLY A 129 53.38 24.57 -32.03
CA GLY A 129 54.48 23.61 -31.96
C GLY A 129 53.97 22.23 -32.37
#